data_AF-A0A965GEK1-F1
#
_entry.id   AF-A0A965GEK1-F1
#
_cell.length_a   1.000
_cell.length_b   1.000
_cell.length_c   1.000
_cell.angle_alpha   90.00
_cell.angle_beta   90.00
_cell.angle_gamma   90.00
#
_symmetry.space_group_name_H-M   'P 1'
#
loop_
_entity.id
_entity.type
_entity.pdbx_description
1 polymer ?
#
loop_
_entity_poly.entity_id
_entity_poly.type
_entity_poly.pdbx_seq_one_letter_code
_entity_poly.pdbx_strand_id
1 'polypeptide(L)' 'LDVIGLMTVGPTHSDASATRNAFRLVSKIAKELGLKELSMGMTADLEIAVEEGSTAVRIGSGLFGPRL' A
#
# COMPACT_ATOMS: atom_id res chain seq x y z
N LEU A 1 -1.45 -23.26 0.60
CA LEU A 1 -1.27 -21.87 0.14
C LEU A 1 -0.20 -21.26 1.04
N ASP A 2 0.80 -20.59 0.48
CA ASP A 2 1.78 -19.84 1.26
C ASP A 2 1.34 -18.37 1.33
N VAL A 3 0.74 -17.99 2.46
CA VAL A 3 0.26 -16.62 2.67
C VAL A 3 1.36 -15.84 3.35
N ILE A 4 2.01 -14.95 2.61
CA ILE A 4 3.19 -14.19 3.08
C ILE A 4 2.84 -12.78 3.58
N GLY A 5 1.65 -12.26 3.24
CA GLY A 5 1.32 -10.86 3.42
C GLY A 5 -0.10 -10.46 3.13
N LEU A 6 -0.34 -9.15 3.27
CA LEU A 6 -1.58 -8.49 2.89
C LEU A 6 -1.35 -7.53 1.73
N MET A 7 -2.42 -7.26 0.99
CA MET A 7 -2.44 -6.28 -0.08
C MET A 7 -3.62 -5.34 0.11
N THR A 8 -3.41 -4.06 -0.11
CA THR A 8 -4.50 -3.07 -0.16
C THR A 8 -4.28 -2.01 -1.22
N VAL A 9 -5.37 -1.39 -1.65
CA VAL A 9 -5.40 -0.19 -2.48
C VAL A 9 -5.91 0.95 -1.61
N GLY A 10 -5.19 2.06 -1.59
CA GLY A 10 -5.60 3.26 -0.86
C GLY A 10 -6.96 3.78 -1.36
N PRO A 11 -7.73 4.48 -0.51
CA PRO A 11 -8.98 5.09 -0.92
C PRO A 11 -8.79 6.02 -2.13
N THR A 12 -9.58 5.81 -3.17
CA THR A 12 -9.58 6.66 -4.37
C THR A 12 -10.27 7.99 -4.08
N HIS A 13 -9.64 9.11 -4.45
CA HIS A 13 -10.14 10.48 -4.24
C HIS A 13 -10.22 10.94 -2.78
N SER A 14 -9.37 10.42 -1.90
CA SER A 14 -9.23 10.90 -0.52
C SER A 14 -7.95 11.69 -0.29
N ASP A 15 -7.86 12.37 0.85
CA ASP A 15 -6.63 13.04 1.28
C ASP A 15 -5.56 12.05 1.79
N ALA A 16 -4.36 12.60 2.03
CA ALA A 16 -3.22 11.84 2.53
C ALA A 16 -3.46 11.22 3.93
N SER A 17 -4.29 11.82 4.77
CA SER A 17 -4.60 11.33 6.11
C SER A 17 -5.43 10.05 6.04
N ALA A 18 -6.45 10.03 5.16
CA ALA A 18 -7.27 8.84 4.92
C ALA A 18 -6.42 7.68 4.38
N THR A 19 -5.54 7.94 3.40
CA THR A 19 -4.62 6.92 2.87
C THR A 19 -3.68 6.38 3.93
N ARG A 20 -3.10 7.27 4.75
CA ARG A 20 -2.23 6.89 5.87
C ARG A 20 -2.94 5.99 6.87
N ASN A 21 -4.15 6.38 7.28
CA ASN A 21 -4.95 5.60 8.22
C ASN A 21 -5.29 4.20 7.68
N ALA A 22 -5.60 4.11 6.38
CA ALA A 22 -5.86 2.83 5.72
C ALA A 22 -4.62 1.92 5.71
N PHE A 23 -3.46 2.44 5.31
CA PHE A 23 -2.21 1.67 5.30
C PHE A 23 -1.76 1.26 6.69
N ARG A 24 -1.90 2.15 7.68
CA ARG A 24 -1.63 1.82 9.09
C ARG A 24 -2.51 0.71 9.62
N LEU A 25 -3.80 0.71 9.28
CA LEU A 25 -4.72 -0.34 9.68
C LEU A 25 -4.31 -1.69 9.10
N VAL A 26 -3.96 -1.75 7.81
CA VAL A 26 -3.51 -2.99 7.17
C VAL A 26 -2.19 -3.49 7.75
N SER A 27 -1.25 -2.59 8.01
CA SER A 27 0.01 -2.91 8.69
C SER A 27 -0.21 -3.52 10.08
N LYS A 28 -1.13 -2.94 10.86
CA LYS A 28 -1.54 -3.48 12.16
C LYS A 28 -2.14 -4.89 12.03
N ILE A 29 -3.06 -5.10 11.09
CA ILE A 29 -3.69 -6.42 10.87
C ILE A 29 -2.67 -7.46 10.43
N ALA A 30 -1.75 -7.12 9.51
CA ALA A 30 -0.68 -8.03 9.08
C ALA A 30 0.18 -8.47 10.27
N LYS A 31 0.53 -7.53 11.15
CA LYS A 31 1.27 -7.81 12.38
C LYS A 31 0.50 -8.74 13.33
N GLU A 32 -0.80 -8.52 13.51
CA GLU A 32 -1.67 -9.38 14.33
C GLU A 32 -1.78 -10.80 13.77
N LEU A 33 -1.72 -10.94 12.44
CA LEU A 33 -1.72 -12.23 11.74
C LEU A 33 -0.33 -12.88 11.62
N GLY A 34 0.74 -12.22 12.09
CA GLY A 34 2.12 -12.71 11.96
C GLY A 34 2.66 -12.71 10.52
N LEU A 35 2.05 -11.93 9.63
CA LEU A 35 2.46 -11.78 8.23
C LEU A 35 3.51 -10.67 8.08
N LYS A 36 4.46 -10.86 7.16
CA LYS A 36 5.60 -9.96 7.00
C LYS A 36 5.46 -9.01 5.81
N GLU A 37 4.79 -9.45 4.75
CA GLU A 37 4.71 -8.67 3.52
C GLU A 37 3.50 -7.74 3.53
N LEU A 38 3.72 -6.51 3.07
CA LEU A 38 2.70 -5.48 2.90
C LEU A 38 2.80 -4.92 1.48
N SER A 39 1.90 -5.36 0.60
CA SER A 39 1.77 -4.81 -0.73
C SER A 39 0.77 -3.66 -0.73
N MET A 40 1.27 -2.44 -0.55
CA MET A 40 0.45 -1.22 -0.55
C MET A 40 1.24 -0.04 -1.13
N GLY A 41 0.54 0.93 -1.70
CA GLY A 41 1.15 2.02 -2.46
C GLY A 41 1.19 1.77 -3.97
N MET A 42 0.74 2.77 -4.69
CA MET A 42 0.76 2.96 -6.12
C MET A 42 1.49 4.27 -6.45
N THR A 43 1.47 4.69 -7.71
CA THR A 43 2.18 5.90 -8.17
C THR A 43 1.85 7.17 -7.37
N ALA A 44 0.62 7.33 -6.89
CA ALA A 44 0.16 8.58 -6.25
C ALA A 44 0.35 8.62 -4.72
N ASP A 45 0.66 7.48 -4.10
CA ASP A 45 0.69 7.30 -2.65
C ASP A 45 1.88 6.44 -2.19
N LEU A 46 2.92 6.35 -3.04
CA LEU A 46 4.17 5.64 -2.79
C LEU A 46 4.79 6.07 -1.46
N GLU A 47 4.96 7.37 -1.25
CA GLU A 47 5.67 7.93 -0.11
C GLU A 47 4.95 7.57 1.20
N ILE A 48 3.62 7.72 1.23
CA ILE A 48 2.80 7.36 2.39
C ILE A 48 2.88 5.85 2.64
N ALA A 49 2.86 5.02 1.59
CA ALA A 49 2.97 3.58 1.73
C ALA A 49 4.30 3.15 2.33
N VAL A 50 5.41 3.74 1.89
CA VAL A 50 6.75 3.48 2.44
C VAL A 50 6.82 3.88 3.91
N GLU A 51 6.31 5.06 4.27
CA GLU A 51 6.28 5.53 5.66
C GLU A 51 5.46 4.64 6.59
N GLU A 52 4.37 4.04 6.10
CA GLU A 52 3.53 3.12 6.88
C GLU A 52 3.98 1.64 6.79
N GLY A 53 5.15 1.38 6.20
CA GLY A 53 5.84 0.08 6.25
C GLY A 53 5.57 -0.86 5.09
N SER A 54 5.18 -0.37 3.92
CA SER A 54 5.05 -1.19 2.71
C SER A 54 6.36 -1.90 2.37
N THR A 55 6.28 -3.20 2.05
CA THR A 55 7.40 -4.00 1.57
C THR A 55 7.41 -4.12 0.05
N ALA A 56 6.28 -3.81 -0.61
CA ALA A 56 6.14 -3.83 -2.05
C ALA A 56 5.17 -2.74 -2.55
N VAL A 57 5.66 -1.86 -3.41
CA VAL A 57 4.88 -0.82 -4.10
C VAL A 57 4.60 -1.22 -5.55
N ARG A 58 3.49 -0.71 -6.12
CA ARG A 58 3.02 -1.06 -7.48
C ARG A 58 2.96 0.17 -8.37
N ILE A 59 4.03 0.42 -9.13
CA ILE A 59 4.17 1.64 -9.94
C ILE A 59 3.81 1.39 -11.40
N GLY A 60 2.78 2.09 -11.87
CA GLY A 60 2.29 2.02 -13.25
C GLY A 60 2.64 3.28 -14.03
N SER A 61 1.74 4.27 -14.01
CA SER A 61 1.88 5.52 -14.76
C SER A 61 3.15 6.30 -14.41
N GLY A 62 3.67 6.16 -13.20
CA GLY A 62 4.94 6.77 -12.80
C GLY A 62 6.16 6.22 -13.57
N LEU A 63 6.07 5.01 -14.12
CA LEU A 63 7.11 4.39 -14.94
C LEU A 63 6.77 4.42 -16.44
N PHE A 64 5.52 4.12 -16.79
CA PHE A 64 5.11 3.89 -18.18
C PHE A 64 4.32 5.06 -18.81
N GLY A 65 3.99 6.10 -18.03
CA GLY A 65 3.16 7.20 -18.50
C GLY A 65 1.65 6.88 -18.53
N PRO A 66 0.81 7.80 -19.03
CA PRO A 66 -0.64 7.59 -19.17
C PRO A 66 -0.93 6.51 -20.21
N ARG A 67 -2.11 5.87 -20.10
CA ARG A 67 -2.60 4.97 -21.16
C ARG A 67 -3.00 5.82 -22.38
N LEU A 68 -2.60 5.35 -23.58
CA LEU A 68 -3.00 5.92 -24.87
C LEU A 68 -4.44 5.55 -25.21
#